data_AF-A0A5B6WYS2-F1
#
_entry.id   AF-A0A5B6WYS2-F1
#
_cell.length_a   1.000
_cell.length_b   1.000
_cell.length_c   1.000
_cell.angle_alpha   90.00
_cell.angle_beta   90.00
_cell.angle_gamma   90.00
#
_symmetry.space_group_name_H-M   'P 1'
#
loop_
_entity.id
_entity.type
_entity.pdbx_description
1 polymer ?
#
loop_
_entity_poly.entity_id
_entity_poly.type
_entity_poly.pdbx_seq_one_letter_code
_entity_poly.pdbx_strand_id
1 'polypeptide(L)' 'MCIQEYEKISGQLVNFDKSLIYFSGNVDLETQQQVGRILWVRISNNPEKYLGLPTMVGRRKKHAFVDIKERCV' A
#
# COMPACT_ATOMS: atom_id res chain seq x y z
N MET A 1 -12.25 -11.64 5.05
CA MET A 1 -13.53 -11.13 5.62
C MET A 1 -13.48 -9.64 5.99
N CYS A 2 -12.40 -9.10 6.57
CA CYS A 2 -12.39 -7.70 7.03
C CYS A 2 -12.70 -6.63 5.96
N ILE A 3 -12.17 -6.75 4.74
CA ILE A 3 -12.44 -5.77 3.68
C ILE A 3 -13.90 -5.85 3.20
N GLN A 4 -14.43 -7.05 3.03
CA GLN A 4 -15.83 -7.24 2.61
C GLN A 4 -16.81 -6.73 3.66
N GLU A 5 -16.48 -6.86 4.95
CA GLU A 5 -17.29 -6.32 6.03
C GLU A 5 -17.24 -4.79 6.04
N TYR A 6 -16.06 -4.21 5.78
CA TYR A 6 -15.91 -2.78 5.57
C TYR A 6 -16.76 -2.29 4.38
N GLU A 7 -16.76 -2.98 3.24
CA GLU A 7 -17.58 -2.61 2.07
C GLU A 7 -19.07 -2.55 2.42
N LYS A 8 -19.55 -3.56 3.16
CA LYS A 8 -20.96 -3.64 3.59
C LYS A 8 -21.34 -2.49 4.53
N ILE A 9 -20.50 -2.20 5.52
CA ILE A 9 -20.77 -1.14 6.52
C ILE A 9 -20.61 0.25 5.89
N SER A 10 -19.59 0.42 5.05
CA SER A 10 -19.28 1.69 4.38
C SER A 10 -20.25 2.00 3.22
N GLY A 11 -20.90 1.00 2.63
CA GLY A 11 -21.66 1.14 1.38
C GLY A 11 -20.78 1.46 0.16
N GLN A 12 -19.46 1.30 0.27
CA GLN A 12 -18.50 1.58 -0.80
C GLN A 12 -17.82 0.29 -1.24
N LEU A 13 -17.76 0.08 -2.56
CA LEU A 13 -17.01 -1.03 -3.15
C LEU A 13 -15.52 -0.71 -3.15
N VAL A 14 -14.71 -1.65 -2.67
CA VAL A 14 -13.26 -1.57 -2.66
C VAL A 14 -12.73 -2.08 -4.00
N ASN A 15 -11.85 -1.30 -4.60
CA ASN A 15 -11.18 -1.71 -5.83
C ASN A 15 -9.95 -2.55 -5.49
N PHE A 16 -10.11 -3.88 -5.54
CA PHE A 16 -9.04 -4.83 -5.25
C PHE A 16 -7.87 -4.77 -6.25
N ASP A 17 -8.11 -4.39 -7.51
CA ASP A 17 -7.04 -4.23 -8.51
C ASP A 17 -6.14 -3.02 -8.25
N LYS A 18 -6.67 -1.96 -7.65
CA LYS A 18 -5.91 -0.78 -7.20
C LYS A 18 -5.37 -0.92 -5.78
N SER A 19 -5.78 -1.95 -5.06
CA SER A 19 -5.34 -2.22 -3.70
C SER A 19 -4.09 -3.08 -3.72
N LEU A 20 -3.16 -2.79 -2.82
CA LEU A 20 -1.95 -3.58 -2.61
C LEU A 20 -1.64 -3.65 -1.12
N ILE A 21 -0.98 -4.73 -0.70
CA ILE A 21 -0.45 -4.87 0.65
C ILE A 21 1.06 -4.89 0.56
N TYR A 22 1.68 -4.07 1.41
CA TYR A 22 3.12 -4.03 1.60
C TYR A 22 3.43 -4.45 3.04
N PHE A 23 4.40 -5.34 3.20
CA PHE A 23 4.85 -5.81 4.50
C PHE A 23 6.21 -5.23 4.86
N SER A 24 6.46 -5.02 6.16
CA SER A 24 7.81 -4.72 6.63
C SER A 24 8.69 -5.97 6.52
N GLY A 25 10.02 -5.78 6.46
CA GLY A 25 10.98 -6.88 6.37
C GLY A 25 11.02 -7.84 7.57
N ASN A 26 10.21 -7.60 8.60
CA ASN A 26 10.11 -8.43 9.80
C ASN A 26 8.99 -9.47 9.70
N VAL A 27 8.23 -9.50 8.61
CA VAL A 27 7.13 -10.46 8.40
C VAL A 27 7.61 -11.61 7.54
N ASP A 28 7.43 -12.83 8.03
CA ASP A 28 7.77 -14.06 7.30
C ASP A 28 6.90 -14.25 6.05
N LEU A 29 7.48 -14.87 5.02
CA LEU A 29 6.83 -15.05 3.73
C LEU A 29 5.54 -15.88 3.83
N GLU A 30 5.49 -16.84 4.75
CA GLU A 30 4.31 -17.67 4.97
C GLU A 30 3.13 -16.81 5.45
N THR A 31 3.35 -15.97 6.47
CA THR A 31 2.36 -15.02 6.97
C THR A 31 1.95 -14.03 5.90
N GLN A 32 2.89 -13.51 5.11
CA GLN A 32 2.56 -12.62 3.99
C GLN A 32 1.60 -13.28 3.00
N GLN A 33 1.89 -14.52 2.59
CA GLN A 33 1.04 -15.28 1.68
C GLN A 33 -0.32 -15.64 2.29
N GLN A 34 -0.36 -16.01 3.57
CA GLN A 34 -1.61 -16.27 4.28
C GLN A 34 -2.50 -15.02 4.30
N VAL A 35 -1.94 -13.86 4.65
CA VAL A 35 -2.67 -12.58 4.68
C VAL A 35 -3.13 -12.17 3.28
N GLY A 36 -2.28 -12.32 2.26
CA GLY A 36 -2.63 -12.05 0.87
C GLY A 36 -3.82 -12.92 0.40
N ARG A 37 -3.84 -14.21 0.76
CA ARG A 37 -4.97 -15.12 0.46
C ARG A 37 -6.25 -14.74 1.20
N ILE A 38 -6.17 -14.30 2.46
CA ILE A 38 -7.35 -13.92 3.25
C ILE A 38 -7.99 -12.63 2.71
N LEU A 39 -7.17 -11.69 2.25
CA LEU A 39 -7.62 -10.37 1.81
C LEU A 39 -7.86 -10.30 0.30
N TRP A 40 -7.40 -11.28 -0.49
CA TRP A 40 -7.49 -11.30 -1.96
C TRP A 40 -6.86 -10.08 -2.63
N VAL A 41 -5.84 -9.52 -2.00
CA VAL A 41 -5.12 -8.34 -2.48
C VAL A 41 -3.70 -8.74 -2.89
N ARG A 42 -3.17 -8.08 -3.92
CA ARG A 42 -1.80 -8.31 -4.40
C ARG A 42 -0.78 -7.87 -3.35
N ILE A 43 0.22 -8.70 -3.11
CA ILE A 43 1.37 -8.35 -2.28
C ILE A 43 2.37 -7.64 -3.18
N SER A 44 2.76 -6.42 -2.82
CA SER A 44 3.82 -5.69 -3.51
C SER A 44 5.02 -5.55 -2.59
N ASN A 45 6.21 -5.78 -3.15
CA ASN A 45 7.49 -5.57 -2.46
C ASN A 45 7.97 -4.12 -2.55
N ASN A 46 7.26 -3.28 -3.30
CA ASN A 46 7.63 -1.88 -3.47
C ASN A 46 6.35 -1.03 -3.43
N PRO A 47 6.14 -0.23 -2.37
CA PRO A 47 4.95 0.60 -2.31
C PRO A 47 5.11 1.72 -3.34
N GLU A 48 4.23 1.73 -4.35
CA GLU A 48 4.20 2.73 -5.41
C GLU A 48 3.96 4.13 -4.84
N LYS A 49 4.03 5.18 -5.67
CA LYS A 49 3.77 6.55 -5.20
C LYS A 49 2.28 6.72 -4.86
N TYR A 50 1.96 7.16 -3.64
CA TYR A 50 0.60 7.54 -3.27
C TYR A 50 0.38 9.03 -3.55
N LEU A 51 -0.58 9.35 -4.43
CA LEU A 51 -0.87 10.72 -4.88
C LEU A 51 0.37 11.46 -5.42
N GLY A 52 1.30 10.74 -6.05
CA GLY A 52 2.55 11.30 -6.59
C GLY A 52 3.68 11.42 -5.58
N LEU A 53 3.46 11.03 -4.32
CA LEU A 53 4.44 11.06 -3.23
C LEU A 53 4.99 9.66 -2.96
N PRO A 54 6.27 9.50 -2.58
CA PRO A 54 6.76 8.21 -2.11
C PRO A 54 5.95 7.74 -0.90
N THR A 55 5.30 6.58 -0.99
CA THR A 55 4.48 6.01 0.08
C THR A 55 5.29 5.67 1.33
N MET A 56 6.59 5.43 1.18
CA MET A 56 7.52 5.28 2.28
C MET A 56 8.62 6.32 2.23
N VAL A 57 8.59 7.22 3.21
CA VAL A 57 9.68 8.17 3.45
C VAL A 57 10.57 7.61 4.57
N GLY A 58 11.68 6.96 4.20
CA GLY A 58 12.66 6.46 5.17
C GLY A 58 13.45 7.57 5.87
N ARG A 59 14.59 7.23 6.48
CA ARG A 59 15.48 8.22 7.15
C ARG A 59 15.90 9.40 6.26
N ARG A 60 15.91 9.22 4.93
CA ARG A 60 16.24 10.27 3.96
C ARG A 60 14.99 11.01 3.49
N LYS A 61 14.39 11.80 4.39
CA LYS A 61 13.21 12.62 4.08
C LYS A 61 13.44 13.59 2.92
N LYS A 62 14.63 14.19 2.82
CA LYS A 62 14.93 15.21 1.79
C LYS A 62 14.68 14.73 0.35
N HIS A 63 15.12 13.52 -0.01
CA HIS A 63 14.95 13.01 -1.37
C HIS A 63 13.49 12.78 -1.76
N ALA A 64 12.63 12.43 -0.80
CA ALA A 64 11.21 12.19 -1.09
C ALA A 64 10.45 13.46 -1.51
N PHE A 65 10.92 14.65 -1.09
CA PHE A 65 10.29 15.93 -1.41
C PHE A 65 10.95 16.70 -2.55
N VAL A 66 12.13 16.26 -3.02
CA VAL A 66 12.81 16.88 -4.19
C VAL A 66 11.95 16.68 -5.45
N ASP A 67 11.46 15.46 -5.69
CA ASP A 67 10.57 15.14 -6.83
C ASP A 67 9.31 16.03 -6.87
N ILE A 68 8.78 16.42 -5.71
CA ILE A 68 7.58 17.29 -5.62
C ILE A 68 7.96 18.73 -5.95
N LYS A 69 9.07 19.19 -5.37
CA LYS A 69 9.55 20.55 -5.58
C LYS A 69 9.85 20.80 -7.07
N GLU A 70 10.41 19.83 -7.78
CA GLU A 70 10.70 19.98 -9.22
C GLU A 70 9.46 19.91 -10.12
N ARG A 71 8.34 19.33 -9.65
CA ARG A 71 7.08 19.30 -10.40
C ARG A 71 6.20 20.53 -10.19
N CYS A 72 6.46 21.30 -9.13
CA CYS A 72 5.73 22.53 -8.80
C CYS A 72 6.44 23.80 -9.27
N VAL A 73 7.59 23.67 -9.94
CA VAL A 73 8.32 24.76 -10.63
C VAL A 73 8.06 24.64 -12.12
#